data_AF-A0A9P2QQ86-F1
#
_entry.id   AF-A0A9P2QQ86-F1
#
_cell.length_a   1.000
_cell.length_b   1.000
_cell.length_c   1.000
_cell.angle_alpha   90.00
_cell.angle_beta   90.00
_cell.angle_gamma   90.00
#
_symmetry.space_group_name_H-M   'P 1'
#
loop_
_entity.id
_entity.type
_entity.pdbx_description
1 polymer ?
#
loop_
_entity_poly.entity_id
_entity_poly.type
_entity_poly.pdbx_seq_one_letter_code
_entity_poly.pdbx_strand_id
1 'polypeptide(L)'
;MPKSLKLMTLRVAAACIAATFISVGPYLHYDRQFKSANDPNVVQGPVKHPDLSHLHYIGDIPDFNSIKDAKEKKAAFFDFLRPKIALENHRIEKERAFLSSLEIGEVSPDEEAYAERLAQLYGFPLHDGHVDEAWLTEMLKRVNVLPEALVLTQAANESAWGTSRFATQANNLFGQWCYKQGCGIVPAQRAAGKTHEVQKFDSVQQSIHGYFMNVNRNPAYADLRDIRAMLADKHKNLLSVATASELTHGLLSYSERGIAYVNDLRSMIRHNNAYWTQ
;
A
#
# COMPACT_ATOMS: atom_id res chain seq x y z
N MET A 1 -32.10 -5.32 40.59
CA MET A 1 -30.65 -5.58 40.80
C MET A 1 -30.50 -6.91 41.54
N PRO A 2 -29.51 -7.79 41.27
CA PRO A 2 -28.53 -7.82 40.17
C PRO A 2 -28.33 -9.20 39.46
N LYS A 3 -27.93 -9.11 38.18
CA LYS A 3 -26.89 -9.86 37.41
C LYS A 3 -26.72 -11.38 37.54
N SER A 4 -26.74 -12.08 36.39
CA SER A 4 -25.49 -12.62 35.79
C SER A 4 -25.64 -12.92 34.30
N LEU A 5 -24.66 -12.43 33.52
CA LEU A 5 -24.47 -12.61 32.09
C LEU A 5 -24.14 -14.07 31.76
N LYS A 6 -24.84 -14.68 30.79
CA LYS A 6 -24.30 -15.84 30.06
C LYS A 6 -23.39 -15.35 28.94
N LEU A 7 -22.13 -15.73 29.07
CA LEU A 7 -21.04 -15.53 28.12
C LEU A 7 -21.39 -16.27 26.81
N MET A 8 -21.70 -15.53 25.74
CA MET A 8 -21.89 -16.09 24.40
C MET A 8 -20.54 -15.97 23.68
N THR A 9 -19.87 -17.11 23.55
CA THR A 9 -18.61 -17.29 22.84
C THR A 9 -18.78 -16.92 21.36
N LEU A 10 -18.13 -15.84 20.92
CA LEU A 10 -18.01 -15.51 19.51
C LEU A 10 -16.90 -16.37 18.88
N ARG A 11 -17.29 -17.48 18.26
CA ARG A 11 -16.46 -18.20 17.29
C ARG A 11 -16.46 -17.39 15.99
N VAL A 12 -15.44 -16.57 15.76
CA VAL A 12 -15.16 -16.06 14.42
C VAL A 12 -14.36 -17.14 13.70
N ALA A 13 -15.04 -17.84 12.80
CA ALA A 13 -14.44 -18.81 11.89
C ALA A 13 -13.44 -18.11 10.96
N ALA A 14 -12.27 -18.72 10.83
CA ALA A 14 -11.21 -18.31 9.94
C ALA A 14 -11.62 -18.52 8.47
N ALA A 15 -11.56 -17.47 7.67
CA ALA A 15 -11.40 -17.60 6.23
C ALA A 15 -9.90 -17.48 5.91
N CYS A 16 -9.22 -18.62 5.88
CA CYS A 16 -7.91 -18.75 5.26
C CYS A 16 -8.10 -18.67 3.74
N ILE A 17 -7.58 -17.61 3.10
CA ILE A 17 -7.21 -17.69 1.69
C ILE A 17 -5.70 -17.48 1.61
N ALA A 18 -5.00 -18.61 1.59
CA ALA A 18 -3.63 -18.67 1.15
C ALA A 18 -3.59 -18.42 -0.38
N ALA A 19 -3.51 -17.16 -0.79
CA ALA A 19 -3.18 -16.78 -2.16
C ALA A 19 -1.71 -16.35 -2.21
N THR A 20 -0.78 -17.30 -2.06
CA THR A 20 0.67 -17.00 -2.04
C THR A 20 1.42 -17.30 -3.33
N PHE A 21 0.76 -17.64 -4.45
CA PHE A 21 1.51 -17.96 -5.69
C PHE A 21 0.91 -17.49 -7.04
N ILE A 22 -0.23 -16.80 -7.09
CA ILE A 22 -0.81 -16.34 -8.37
C ILE A 22 -0.63 -14.82 -8.61
N SER A 23 -0.43 -14.02 -7.55
CA SER A 23 -0.21 -12.56 -7.66
C SER A 23 1.19 -12.16 -8.17
N VAL A 24 2.06 -13.13 -8.39
CA VAL A 24 3.47 -12.93 -8.73
C VAL A 24 3.69 -12.85 -10.25
N GLY A 25 2.78 -13.40 -11.07
CA GLY A 25 2.94 -13.42 -12.55
C GLY A 25 3.02 -12.02 -13.20
N PRO A 26 2.07 -11.11 -12.95
CA PRO A 26 2.11 -9.74 -13.47
C PRO A 26 3.20 -8.90 -12.80
N TYR A 27 3.44 -9.09 -11.49
CA TYR A 27 4.52 -8.42 -10.77
C TYR A 27 5.89 -8.84 -11.32
N LEU A 28 6.14 -10.13 -11.57
CA LEU A 28 7.37 -10.61 -12.20
C LEU A 28 7.45 -10.20 -13.66
N HIS A 29 6.35 -10.11 -14.42
CA HIS A 29 6.43 -9.64 -15.80
C HIS A 29 6.73 -8.13 -15.86
N TYR A 30 6.15 -7.33 -14.96
CA TYR A 30 6.44 -5.91 -14.82
C TYR A 30 7.84 -5.68 -14.25
N ASP A 31 8.23 -6.36 -13.17
CA ASP A 31 9.55 -6.31 -12.54
C ASP A 31 10.64 -6.85 -13.48
N ARG A 32 10.35 -7.88 -14.30
CA ARG A 32 11.29 -8.41 -15.31
C ARG A 32 11.37 -7.50 -16.53
N GLN A 33 10.30 -6.84 -16.97
CA GLN A 33 10.39 -5.76 -17.98
C GLN A 33 11.14 -4.55 -17.42
N PHE A 34 10.92 -4.17 -16.15
CA PHE A 34 11.59 -3.06 -15.48
C PHE A 34 13.07 -3.36 -15.20
N LYS A 35 13.43 -4.60 -14.83
CA LYS A 35 14.82 -5.06 -14.66
C LYS A 35 15.52 -5.31 -16.00
N SER A 36 14.83 -5.84 -17.01
CA SER A 36 15.37 -6.00 -18.36
C SER A 36 15.56 -4.66 -19.08
N ALA A 37 14.82 -3.62 -18.69
CA ALA A 37 15.00 -2.26 -19.18
C ALA A 37 16.05 -1.45 -18.39
N ASN A 38 16.55 -1.96 -17.26
CA ASN A 38 17.47 -1.26 -16.36
C ASN A 38 18.72 -2.10 -16.07
N ASP A 39 19.65 -2.08 -17.03
CA ASP A 39 21.07 -2.26 -16.76
C ASP A 39 21.52 -1.21 -15.72
N PRO A 40 22.21 -1.59 -14.62
CA PRO A 40 22.71 -0.64 -13.63
C PRO A 40 23.69 0.41 -14.20
N ASN A 41 24.19 0.25 -15.43
CA ASN A 41 24.96 1.27 -16.15
C ASN A 41 24.11 2.25 -17.00
N VAL A 42 22.78 2.09 -17.03
CA VAL A 42 21.86 2.86 -17.89
C VAL A 42 20.71 3.47 -17.06
N VAL A 43 21.03 4.03 -15.88
CA VAL A 43 20.09 4.85 -15.11
C VAL A 43 19.97 6.24 -15.74
N GLN A 44 19.28 6.35 -16.89
CA GLN A 44 18.83 7.64 -17.44
C GLN A 44 17.46 7.48 -18.15
N GLY A 45 16.40 7.29 -17.36
CA GLY A 45 15.03 7.66 -17.74
C GLY A 45 14.71 9.09 -17.28
N PRO A 46 13.61 9.73 -17.73
CA PRO A 46 13.32 11.14 -17.45
C PRO A 46 12.83 11.40 -16.00
N VAL A 47 12.90 10.39 -15.13
CA VAL A 47 12.70 10.56 -13.70
C VAL A 47 14.05 10.95 -13.11
N LYS A 48 14.25 12.23 -12.79
CA LYS A 48 15.38 12.65 -11.96
C LYS A 48 15.30 11.87 -10.64
N HIS A 49 16.10 10.83 -10.52
CA HIS A 49 16.33 10.19 -9.23
C HIS A 49 17.02 11.24 -8.34
N PRO A 50 16.58 11.41 -7.09
CA PRO A 50 17.31 12.23 -6.16
C PRO A 50 18.72 11.67 -6.03
N ASP A 51 19.73 12.54 -6.09
CA ASP A 51 21.13 12.13 -5.99
C ASP A 51 21.45 11.72 -4.55
N LEU A 52 21.20 10.46 -4.26
CA LEU A 52 21.52 9.79 -3.00
C LEU A 52 22.78 8.94 -3.13
N SER A 53 23.58 9.13 -4.20
CA SER A 53 24.79 8.34 -4.47
C SER A 53 25.84 8.41 -3.35
N HIS A 54 25.75 9.44 -2.51
CA HIS A 54 26.60 9.67 -1.36
C HIS A 54 26.19 8.87 -0.11
N LEU A 55 25.00 8.26 -0.07
CA LEU A 55 24.53 7.51 1.08
C LEU A 55 24.95 6.04 1.00
N HIS A 56 25.45 5.50 2.12
CA HIS A 56 25.65 4.07 2.28
C HIS A 56 24.30 3.35 2.41
N TYR A 57 24.17 2.17 1.82
CA TYR A 57 22.92 1.38 1.85
C TYR A 57 22.99 0.25 2.88
N ILE A 58 21.91 0.05 3.63
CA ILE A 58 21.71 -1.12 4.50
C ILE A 58 20.72 -2.03 3.79
N GLY A 59 21.22 -2.99 3.01
CA GLY A 59 20.37 -3.74 2.08
C GLY A 59 19.82 -2.82 0.99
N ASP A 60 18.49 -2.75 0.86
CA ASP A 60 17.80 -1.97 -0.19
C ASP A 60 17.46 -0.53 0.21
N ILE A 61 17.75 -0.12 1.45
CA ILE A 61 17.41 1.19 1.99
C ILE A 61 18.66 2.02 2.29
N PRO A 62 18.69 3.34 1.99
CA PRO A 62 19.75 4.21 2.46
C PRO A 62 19.86 4.20 3.99
N ASP A 63 21.07 4.33 4.52
CA ASP A 63 21.31 4.50 5.96
C ASP A 63 20.86 5.89 6.41
N PHE A 64 19.57 6.08 6.61
CA PHE A 64 19.00 7.31 7.14
C PHE A 64 19.44 7.61 8.59
N ASN A 65 20.04 6.66 9.31
CA ASN A 65 20.61 6.92 10.64
C ASN A 65 21.96 7.66 10.57
N SER A 66 22.65 7.57 9.44
CA SER A 66 23.89 8.32 9.19
C SER A 66 23.63 9.83 9.09
N ILE A 67 22.46 10.24 8.57
CA ILE A 67 22.05 11.64 8.43
C ILE A 67 21.66 12.21 9.80
N LYS A 68 22.36 13.25 10.26
CA LYS A 68 22.15 13.86 11.58
C LYS A 68 21.13 14.99 11.56
N ASP A 69 21.12 15.80 10.51
CA ASP A 69 20.12 16.86 10.38
C ASP A 69 18.73 16.27 10.12
N ALA A 70 17.76 16.69 10.91
CA ALA A 70 16.41 16.14 10.83
C ALA A 70 15.69 16.54 9.53
N LYS A 71 15.96 17.74 9.00
CA LYS A 71 15.33 18.22 7.77
C LYS A 71 15.89 17.47 6.55
N GLU A 72 17.20 17.32 6.50
CA GLU A 72 17.91 16.55 5.47
C GLU A 72 17.46 15.08 5.46
N LYS A 73 17.34 14.46 6.65
CA LYS A 73 16.86 13.08 6.76
C LYS A 73 15.46 12.91 6.19
N LYS A 74 14.54 13.82 6.53
CA LYS A 74 13.17 13.79 6.02
C LYS A 74 13.13 13.96 4.51
N ALA A 75 13.93 14.89 3.97
CA ALA A 75 14.06 15.10 2.53
C ALA A 75 14.55 13.82 1.84
N ALA A 76 15.70 13.29 2.25
CA ALA A 76 16.29 12.09 1.69
C ALA A 76 15.33 10.87 1.76
N PHE A 77 14.63 10.71 2.89
CA PHE A 77 13.64 9.64 3.06
C PHE A 77 12.48 9.77 2.07
N PHE A 78 11.90 10.97 1.92
CA PHE A 78 10.81 11.18 0.98
C PHE A 78 11.28 11.00 -0.46
N ASP A 79 12.39 11.64 -0.81
CA ASP A 79 13.00 11.60 -2.14
C ASP A 79 13.31 10.18 -2.59
N PHE A 80 13.79 9.32 -1.69
CA PHE A 80 14.01 7.90 -1.95
C PHE A 80 12.71 7.14 -2.31
N LEU A 81 11.58 7.49 -1.70
CA LEU A 81 10.30 6.78 -1.84
C LEU A 81 9.43 7.31 -2.99
N ARG A 82 9.48 8.62 -3.28
CA ARG A 82 8.68 9.26 -4.36
C ARG A 82 8.65 8.47 -5.68
N PRO A 83 9.80 8.12 -6.30
CA PRO A 83 9.77 7.42 -7.59
C PRO A 83 9.11 6.03 -7.48
N LYS A 84 9.22 5.36 -6.33
CA LYS A 84 8.64 4.03 -6.08
C LYS A 84 7.13 4.08 -5.88
N ILE A 85 6.65 5.14 -5.24
CA ILE A 85 5.23 5.44 -5.05
C ILE A 85 4.60 5.84 -6.39
N ALA A 86 5.28 6.70 -7.16
CA ALA A 86 4.84 7.09 -8.50
C ALA A 86 4.72 5.87 -9.44
N LEU A 87 5.70 4.95 -9.38
CA LEU A 87 5.67 3.70 -10.13
C LEU A 87 4.42 2.87 -9.80
N GLU A 88 4.08 2.73 -8.52
CA GLU A 88 2.92 1.95 -8.07
C GLU A 88 1.58 2.61 -8.44
N ASN A 89 1.48 3.94 -8.32
CA ASN A 89 0.30 4.68 -8.79
C ASN A 89 0.12 4.53 -10.31
N HIS A 90 1.19 4.64 -11.09
CA HIS A 90 1.12 4.46 -12.55
C HIS A 90 0.71 3.04 -12.95
N ARG A 91 1.11 2.00 -12.20
CA ARG A 91 0.59 0.63 -12.38
C ARG A 91 -0.93 0.61 -12.20
N ILE A 92 -1.42 1.20 -11.11
CA ILE A 92 -2.86 1.24 -10.80
C ILE A 92 -3.64 2.05 -11.83
N GLU A 93 -3.10 3.16 -12.32
CA GLU A 93 -3.72 3.98 -13.37
C GLU A 93 -3.93 3.18 -14.65
N LYS A 94 -2.96 2.34 -15.05
CA LYS A 94 -3.10 1.45 -16.20
C LYS A 94 -4.21 0.41 -16.02
N GLU A 95 -4.26 -0.22 -14.84
CA GLU A 95 -5.31 -1.20 -14.51
C GLU A 95 -6.69 -0.54 -14.46
N ARG A 96 -6.76 0.67 -13.91
CA ARG A 96 -7.99 1.47 -13.90
C ARG A 96 -8.43 1.87 -15.30
N ALA A 97 -7.50 2.30 -16.16
CA ALA A 97 -7.79 2.68 -17.53
C ALA A 97 -8.40 1.51 -18.32
N PHE A 98 -7.87 0.30 -18.11
CA PHE A 98 -8.47 -0.92 -18.64
C PHE A 98 -9.90 -1.14 -18.12
N LEU A 99 -10.13 -1.07 -16.81
CA LEU A 99 -11.49 -1.25 -16.27
C LEU A 99 -12.46 -0.20 -16.81
N SER A 100 -12.02 1.06 -16.93
CA SER A 100 -12.82 2.15 -17.48
C SER A 100 -13.06 2.06 -18.97
N SER A 101 -12.33 1.23 -19.72
CA SER A 101 -12.57 1.00 -21.15
C SER A 101 -13.55 -0.14 -21.42
N LEU A 102 -13.96 -0.91 -20.41
CA LEU A 102 -14.90 -2.02 -20.58
C LEU A 102 -16.29 -1.49 -20.90
N GLU A 103 -16.91 -2.05 -21.94
CA GLU A 103 -18.30 -1.80 -22.31
C GLU A 103 -19.16 -2.98 -21.88
N ILE A 104 -20.05 -2.77 -20.90
CA ILE A 104 -20.89 -3.83 -20.34
C ILE A 104 -21.78 -4.42 -21.44
N GLY A 105 -21.73 -5.75 -21.61
CA GLY A 105 -22.43 -6.47 -22.66
C GLY A 105 -21.60 -6.72 -23.94
N GLU A 106 -20.46 -6.04 -24.09
CA GLU A 106 -19.54 -6.19 -25.22
C GLU A 106 -18.12 -6.63 -24.80
N VAL A 107 -17.95 -7.06 -23.54
CA VAL A 107 -16.66 -7.52 -23.00
C VAL A 107 -16.21 -8.79 -23.71
N SER A 108 -15.04 -8.73 -24.34
CA SER A 108 -14.43 -9.87 -25.04
C SER A 108 -13.82 -10.90 -24.07
N PRO A 109 -13.59 -12.16 -24.50
CA PRO A 109 -12.99 -13.18 -23.65
C PRO A 109 -11.61 -12.82 -23.08
N ASP A 110 -10.79 -12.07 -23.82
CA ASP A 110 -9.46 -11.62 -23.36
C ASP A 110 -9.59 -10.53 -22.28
N GLU A 111 -10.60 -9.67 -22.41
CA GLU A 111 -10.92 -8.65 -21.41
C GLU A 111 -11.50 -9.30 -20.15
N GLU A 112 -12.42 -10.27 -20.26
CA GLU A 112 -12.91 -11.06 -19.12
C GLU A 112 -11.75 -11.76 -18.40
N ALA A 113 -10.82 -12.37 -19.14
CA ALA A 113 -9.64 -13.01 -18.56
C ALA A 113 -8.71 -12.02 -17.83
N TYR A 114 -8.59 -10.77 -18.32
CA TYR A 114 -7.83 -9.75 -17.60
C TYR A 114 -8.59 -9.19 -16.39
N ALA A 115 -9.90 -8.98 -16.52
CA ALA A 115 -10.79 -8.59 -15.43
C ALA A 115 -10.75 -9.61 -14.29
N GLU A 116 -10.82 -10.91 -14.59
CA GLU A 116 -10.72 -12.00 -13.60
C GLU A 116 -9.36 -11.98 -12.86
N ARG A 117 -8.27 -11.67 -13.58
CA ARG A 117 -6.96 -11.49 -12.92
C ARG A 117 -6.96 -10.31 -11.94
N LEU A 118 -7.58 -9.19 -12.30
CA LEU A 118 -7.74 -8.05 -11.40
C LEU A 118 -8.68 -8.38 -10.23
N ALA A 119 -9.75 -9.13 -10.49
CA ALA A 119 -10.70 -9.63 -9.50
C ALA A 119 -9.97 -10.38 -8.37
N GLN A 120 -9.09 -11.31 -8.75
CA GLN A 120 -8.27 -12.08 -7.83
C GLN A 120 -7.25 -11.20 -7.09
N LEU A 121 -6.58 -10.29 -7.80
CA LEU A 121 -5.57 -9.41 -7.22
C LEU A 121 -6.15 -8.45 -6.15
N TYR A 122 -7.32 -7.89 -6.43
CA TYR A 122 -8.05 -6.94 -5.57
C TYR A 122 -9.08 -7.61 -4.65
N GLY A 123 -9.11 -8.94 -4.61
CA GLY A 123 -9.92 -9.72 -3.67
C GLY A 123 -11.43 -9.49 -3.84
N PHE A 124 -11.89 -9.32 -5.06
CA PHE A 124 -13.30 -9.14 -5.40
C PHE A 124 -13.64 -9.94 -6.68
N PRO A 125 -13.88 -11.26 -6.55
CA PRO A 125 -14.12 -12.17 -7.67
C PRO A 125 -15.32 -11.76 -8.54
N LEU A 126 -15.30 -12.15 -9.82
CA LEU A 126 -16.46 -12.03 -10.71
C LEU A 126 -17.60 -12.94 -10.20
N HIS A 127 -18.85 -12.49 -10.39
CA HIS A 127 -20.02 -13.32 -10.17
C HIS A 127 -20.34 -14.05 -11.48
N ASP A 128 -20.52 -15.37 -11.42
CA ASP A 128 -20.78 -16.22 -12.58
C ASP A 128 -19.77 -16.13 -13.74
N GLY A 129 -18.57 -15.59 -13.47
CA GLY A 129 -17.48 -15.45 -14.44
C GLY A 129 -17.61 -14.27 -15.41
N HIS A 130 -18.62 -13.41 -15.23
CA HIS A 130 -18.89 -12.29 -16.14
C HIS A 130 -18.69 -10.93 -15.48
N VAL A 131 -18.26 -9.95 -16.28
CA VAL A 131 -18.19 -8.55 -15.86
C VAL A 131 -19.58 -7.94 -15.95
N ASP A 132 -20.13 -7.54 -14.81
CA ASP A 132 -21.36 -6.75 -14.73
C ASP A 132 -21.10 -5.34 -14.17
N GLU A 133 -22.11 -4.48 -14.28
CA GLU A 133 -22.05 -3.08 -13.83
C GLU A 133 -21.72 -2.96 -12.32
N ALA A 134 -22.28 -3.85 -11.50
CA ALA A 134 -22.09 -3.83 -10.05
C ALA A 134 -20.64 -4.19 -9.68
N TRP A 135 -20.09 -5.19 -10.34
CA TRP A 135 -18.71 -5.60 -10.17
C TRP A 135 -17.75 -4.52 -10.66
N LEU A 136 -18.01 -3.96 -11.85
CA LEU A 136 -17.17 -2.90 -12.41
C LEU A 136 -17.14 -1.67 -11.50
N THR A 137 -18.30 -1.28 -10.97
CA THR A 137 -18.43 -0.17 -10.01
C THR A 137 -17.57 -0.39 -8.76
N GLU A 138 -17.65 -1.55 -8.12
CA GLU A 138 -16.85 -1.84 -6.93
C GLU A 138 -15.35 -1.98 -7.25
N MET A 139 -15.01 -2.55 -8.42
CA MET A 139 -13.62 -2.62 -8.87
C MET A 139 -13.02 -1.26 -9.13
N LEU A 140 -13.78 -0.31 -9.70
CA LEU A 140 -13.33 1.08 -9.83
C LEU A 140 -13.19 1.78 -8.47
N LYS A 141 -13.78 1.31 -7.37
CA LYS A 141 -13.47 1.84 -6.03
C LYS A 141 -12.15 1.27 -5.49
N ARG A 142 -11.85 0.01 -5.81
CA ARG A 142 -10.65 -0.73 -5.37
C ARG A 142 -9.41 -0.35 -6.16
N VAL A 143 -9.48 -0.36 -7.48
CA VAL A 143 -8.37 -0.07 -8.41
C VAL A 143 -8.23 1.44 -8.59
N ASN A 144 -7.65 2.09 -7.58
CA ASN A 144 -7.49 3.54 -7.58
C ASN A 144 -6.24 3.98 -6.81
N VAL A 145 -5.72 5.14 -7.19
CA VAL A 145 -4.44 5.69 -6.72
C VAL A 145 -4.51 6.07 -5.24
N LEU A 146 -3.33 6.20 -4.62
CA LEU A 146 -3.17 6.79 -3.29
C LEU A 146 -2.34 8.06 -3.38
N PRO A 147 -2.75 9.15 -2.72
CA PRO A 147 -1.97 10.39 -2.72
C PRO A 147 -0.63 10.16 -2.04
N GLU A 148 0.43 10.67 -2.67
CA GLU A 148 1.81 10.45 -2.25
C GLU A 148 2.03 10.88 -0.79
N ALA A 149 1.50 12.04 -0.38
CA ALA A 149 1.62 12.55 0.98
C ALA A 149 1.07 11.59 2.05
N LEU A 150 0.01 10.83 1.75
CA LEU A 150 -0.52 9.81 2.65
C LEU A 150 0.46 8.66 2.81
N VAL A 151 0.93 8.11 1.68
CA VAL A 151 1.85 6.97 1.66
C VAL A 151 3.17 7.31 2.33
N LEU A 152 3.75 8.48 2.02
CA LEU A 152 4.99 8.97 2.63
C LEU A 152 4.83 9.19 4.14
N THR A 153 3.70 9.75 4.58
CA THR A 153 3.45 9.98 6.00
C THR A 153 3.32 8.68 6.77
N GLN A 154 2.57 7.70 6.23
CA GLN A 154 2.47 6.39 6.86
C GLN A 154 3.82 5.67 6.87
N ALA A 155 4.56 5.67 5.75
CA ALA A 155 5.90 5.09 5.70
C ALA A 155 6.81 5.73 6.77
N ALA A 156 6.82 7.07 6.89
CA ALA A 156 7.63 7.76 7.90
C ALA A 156 7.25 7.37 9.33
N ASN A 157 5.94 7.31 9.62
CA ASN A 157 5.42 6.96 10.94
C ASN A 157 5.75 5.50 11.32
N GLU A 158 5.46 4.55 10.45
CA GLU A 158 5.63 3.11 10.72
C GLU A 158 7.10 2.67 10.74
N SER A 159 7.96 3.32 9.93
CA SER A 159 9.37 2.95 9.80
C SER A 159 10.33 3.80 10.63
N ALA A 160 9.82 4.75 11.42
CA ALA A 160 10.63 5.78 12.06
C ALA A 160 11.59 6.46 11.05
N TRP A 161 11.04 6.97 9.94
CA TRP A 161 11.82 7.58 8.85
C TRP A 161 12.87 6.63 8.24
N GLY A 162 12.51 5.35 8.08
CA GLY A 162 13.34 4.32 7.46
C GLY A 162 14.41 3.73 8.39
N THR A 163 14.45 4.14 9.66
CA THR A 163 15.51 3.74 10.60
C THR A 163 15.17 2.53 11.46
N SER A 164 13.90 2.09 11.45
CA SER A 164 13.47 0.95 12.27
C SER A 164 14.16 -0.35 11.86
N ARG A 165 14.24 -1.30 12.81
CA ARG A 165 14.77 -2.63 12.54
C ARG A 165 14.02 -3.34 11.41
N PHE A 166 12.70 -3.18 11.33
CA PHE A 166 11.88 -3.82 10.30
C PHE A 166 12.09 -3.17 8.92
N ALA A 167 12.32 -1.86 8.87
CA ALA A 167 12.67 -1.17 7.64
C ALA A 167 14.03 -1.65 7.11
N THR A 168 15.05 -1.66 7.96
CA THR A 168 16.45 -1.95 7.58
C THR A 168 16.73 -3.44 7.35
N GLN A 169 16.07 -4.35 8.06
CA GLN A 169 16.34 -5.80 7.96
C GLN A 169 15.30 -6.58 7.14
N ALA A 170 14.12 -6.00 6.94
CA ALA A 170 13.00 -6.66 6.27
C ALA A 170 12.38 -5.84 5.13
N ASN A 171 12.94 -4.67 4.80
CA ASN A 171 12.39 -3.74 3.81
C ASN A 171 10.92 -3.35 4.10
N ASN A 172 10.44 -3.53 5.33
CA ASN A 172 9.04 -3.35 5.69
C ASN A 172 8.81 -1.96 6.28
N LEU A 173 8.43 -1.02 5.42
CA LEU A 173 8.23 0.38 5.78
C LEU A 173 6.88 0.68 6.41
N PHE A 174 5.94 -0.27 6.36
CA PHE A 174 4.52 -0.05 6.70
C PHE A 174 4.02 -0.93 7.84
N GLY A 175 4.91 -1.69 8.49
CA GLY A 175 4.56 -2.59 9.58
C GLY A 175 3.71 -3.79 9.18
N GLN A 176 3.77 -4.21 7.91
CA GLN A 176 2.88 -5.24 7.35
C GLN A 176 3.12 -6.60 8.02
N TRP A 177 2.04 -7.24 8.48
CA TRP A 177 2.09 -8.55 9.09
C TRP A 177 1.92 -9.66 8.07
N CYS A 178 2.49 -10.82 8.39
CA CYS A 178 2.25 -12.06 7.69
C CYS A 178 2.03 -13.18 8.72
N TYR A 179 1.30 -14.22 8.33
CA TYR A 179 0.77 -15.23 9.26
C TYR A 179 1.27 -16.65 8.97
N LYS A 180 2.19 -16.79 8.01
CA LYS A 180 2.88 -18.04 7.72
C LYS A 180 4.19 -18.06 8.51
N GLN A 181 4.43 -19.08 9.33
CA GLN A 181 5.69 -19.16 10.06
C GLN A 181 6.90 -19.04 9.12
N GLY A 182 7.86 -18.18 9.47
CA GLY A 182 9.07 -17.90 8.68
C GLY A 182 8.87 -16.94 7.51
N CYS A 183 7.72 -16.25 7.41
CA CYS A 183 7.49 -15.24 6.38
C CYS A 183 8.18 -13.90 6.68
N GLY A 184 8.73 -13.71 7.88
CA GLY A 184 9.26 -12.43 8.30
C GLY A 184 10.07 -12.45 9.59
N ILE A 185 10.11 -11.29 10.25
CA ILE A 185 10.80 -11.09 11.52
C ILE A 185 9.78 -11.21 12.66
N VAL A 186 10.07 -12.07 13.63
CA VAL A 186 9.25 -12.19 14.83
C VAL A 186 9.33 -10.90 15.67
N PRO A 187 8.20 -10.24 16.00
CA PRO A 187 8.20 -9.09 16.89
C PRO A 187 8.76 -9.46 18.28
N ALA A 188 9.61 -8.60 18.84
CA ALA A 188 10.19 -8.83 20.17
C ALA A 188 9.13 -8.88 21.28
N GLN A 189 8.02 -8.15 21.10
CA GLN A 189 6.91 -8.05 22.06
C GLN A 189 5.62 -8.70 21.52
N ARG A 190 5.72 -9.84 20.82
CA ARG A 190 4.54 -10.55 20.33
C ARG A 190 3.74 -11.12 21.51
N ALA A 191 2.47 -10.73 21.63
CA ALA A 191 1.57 -11.23 22.67
C ALA A 191 1.44 -12.76 22.63
N ALA A 192 1.28 -13.38 23.80
CA ALA A 192 1.11 -14.82 23.93
C ALA A 192 -0.05 -15.34 23.06
N GLY A 193 0.18 -16.43 22.32
CA GLY A 193 -0.81 -17.03 21.43
C GLY A 193 -0.95 -16.37 20.05
N LYS A 194 -0.24 -15.27 19.77
CA LYS A 194 -0.17 -14.71 18.41
C LYS A 194 0.95 -15.37 17.61
N THR A 195 0.67 -15.66 16.34
CA THR A 195 1.62 -16.31 15.41
C THR A 195 2.10 -15.40 14.29
N HIS A 196 1.63 -14.14 14.24
CA HIS A 196 2.04 -13.20 13.20
C HIS A 196 3.54 -12.87 13.31
N GLU A 197 4.12 -12.57 12.15
CA GLU A 197 5.47 -12.03 11.96
C GLU A 197 5.36 -10.71 11.19
N VAL A 198 6.39 -9.87 11.28
CA VAL A 198 6.50 -8.69 10.42
C VAL A 198 7.10 -9.13 9.10
N GLN A 199 6.34 -9.03 8.01
CA GLN A 199 6.72 -9.53 6.70
C GLN A 199 8.10 -9.04 6.27
N LYS A 200 8.92 -9.96 5.77
CA LYS A 200 10.16 -9.63 5.08
C LYS A 200 9.88 -9.54 3.58
N PHE A 201 10.26 -8.42 2.99
CA PHE A 201 10.15 -8.17 1.56
C PHE A 201 11.53 -8.26 0.90
N ASP A 202 11.59 -8.74 -0.34
CA ASP A 202 12.85 -8.79 -1.08
C ASP A 202 13.34 -7.39 -1.43
N SER A 203 12.41 -6.42 -1.56
CA SER A 203 12.74 -5.02 -1.82
C SER A 203 11.77 -4.03 -1.21
N VAL A 204 12.21 -2.77 -1.10
CA VAL A 204 11.33 -1.65 -0.71
C VAL A 204 10.14 -1.50 -1.66
N GLN A 205 10.34 -1.77 -2.96
CA GLN A 205 9.25 -1.73 -3.95
C GLN A 205 8.18 -2.79 -3.64
N GLN A 206 8.57 -4.01 -3.26
CA GLN A 206 7.60 -5.04 -2.86
C GLN A 206 6.82 -4.64 -1.60
N SER A 207 7.47 -3.98 -0.63
CA SER A 207 6.78 -3.46 0.55
C SER A 207 5.75 -2.39 0.18
N ILE A 208 6.09 -1.46 -0.73
CA ILE A 208 5.16 -0.43 -1.23
C ILE A 208 3.99 -1.09 -1.95
N HIS A 209 4.26 -2.03 -2.86
CA HIS A 209 3.21 -2.79 -3.55
C HIS A 209 2.25 -3.49 -2.56
N GLY A 210 2.80 -4.19 -1.56
CA GLY A 210 1.99 -4.84 -0.52
C GLY A 210 1.08 -3.86 0.23
N TYR A 211 1.61 -2.69 0.59
CA TYR A 211 0.85 -1.65 1.26
C TYR A 211 -0.30 -1.12 0.39
N PHE A 212 0.00 -0.78 -0.88
CA PHE A 212 -1.01 -0.33 -1.84
C PHE A 212 -2.12 -1.36 -2.02
N MET A 213 -1.75 -2.63 -2.20
CA MET A 213 -2.72 -3.71 -2.35
C MET A 213 -3.53 -3.91 -1.09
N ASN A 214 -2.92 -3.85 0.11
CA ASN A 214 -3.64 -3.96 1.37
C ASN A 214 -4.74 -2.88 1.49
N VAL A 215 -4.39 -1.61 1.29
CA VAL A 215 -5.35 -0.48 1.34
C VAL A 215 -6.46 -0.63 0.28
N ASN A 216 -6.09 -1.04 -0.93
CA ASN A 216 -7.03 -1.13 -2.04
C ASN A 216 -7.92 -2.38 -2.05
N ARG A 217 -7.58 -3.45 -1.31
CA ARG A 217 -8.34 -4.72 -1.33
C ARG A 217 -8.97 -5.13 -0.01
N ASN A 218 -8.33 -4.80 1.11
CA ASN A 218 -8.75 -5.33 2.40
C ASN A 218 -10.09 -4.70 2.83
N PRO A 219 -11.08 -5.49 3.26
CA PRO A 219 -12.36 -4.97 3.76
C PRO A 219 -12.23 -3.94 4.88
N ALA A 220 -11.16 -4.02 5.69
CA ALA A 220 -10.90 -3.07 6.79
C ALA A 220 -10.72 -1.61 6.33
N TYR A 221 -10.46 -1.37 5.03
CA TYR A 221 -10.31 -0.04 4.44
C TYR A 221 -11.42 0.31 3.44
N ALA A 222 -12.59 -0.32 3.55
CA ALA A 222 -13.76 0.04 2.75
C ALA A 222 -14.08 1.54 2.88
N ASP A 223 -14.12 2.06 4.12
CA ASP A 223 -14.36 3.49 4.40
C ASP A 223 -13.36 4.41 3.69
N LEU A 224 -12.08 4.04 3.63
CA LEU A 224 -11.08 4.81 2.87
C LEU A 224 -11.43 4.85 1.39
N ARG A 225 -11.80 3.70 0.81
CA ARG A 225 -12.19 3.62 -0.61
C ARG A 225 -13.46 4.40 -0.89
N ASP A 226 -14.41 4.42 0.04
CA ASP A 226 -15.67 5.17 -0.08
C ASP A 226 -15.43 6.68 0.00
N ILE A 227 -14.59 7.14 0.93
CA ILE A 227 -14.16 8.55 1.00
C ILE A 227 -13.47 8.94 -0.31
N ARG A 228 -12.57 8.10 -0.83
CA ARG A 228 -11.86 8.35 -2.09
C ARG A 228 -12.83 8.44 -3.27
N ALA A 229 -13.82 7.56 -3.35
CA ALA A 229 -14.85 7.58 -4.39
C ALA A 229 -15.70 8.86 -4.31
N MET A 230 -16.18 9.23 -3.12
CA MET A 230 -16.92 10.48 -2.90
C MET A 230 -16.12 11.72 -3.32
N LEU A 231 -14.80 11.74 -3.08
CA LEU A 231 -13.93 12.83 -3.50
C LEU A 231 -13.78 12.87 -5.03
N ALA A 232 -13.70 11.70 -5.68
CA ALA A 232 -13.66 11.59 -7.14
C ALA A 232 -14.96 12.11 -7.77
N ASP A 233 -16.12 11.75 -7.22
CA ASP A 233 -17.45 12.21 -7.68
C ASP A 233 -17.60 13.74 -7.55
N LYS A 234 -16.91 14.33 -6.57
CA LYS A 234 -16.81 15.79 -6.38
C LYS A 234 -15.70 16.44 -7.21
N HIS A 235 -15.15 15.72 -8.19
CA HIS A 235 -14.06 16.13 -9.08
C HIS A 235 -12.82 16.67 -8.32
N LYS A 236 -12.53 16.13 -7.13
CA LYS A 236 -11.33 16.49 -6.38
C LYS A 236 -10.12 15.75 -6.95
N ASN A 237 -8.97 16.41 -6.95
CA ASN A 237 -7.70 15.76 -7.29
C ASN A 237 -7.34 14.72 -6.22
N LEU A 238 -7.42 13.43 -6.58
CA LEU A 238 -7.17 12.30 -5.67
C LEU A 238 -5.71 12.20 -5.19
N LEU A 239 -4.77 12.85 -5.89
CA LEU A 239 -3.36 12.88 -5.53
C LEU A 239 -2.99 14.12 -4.67
N SER A 240 -3.94 15.01 -4.39
CA SER A 240 -3.69 16.21 -3.60
C SER A 240 -3.43 15.93 -2.11
N VAL A 241 -2.72 16.84 -1.45
CA VAL A 241 -2.50 16.83 0.01
C VAL A 241 -3.82 16.94 0.80
N ALA A 242 -4.80 17.67 0.24
CA ALA A 242 -6.13 17.76 0.82
C ALA A 242 -6.80 16.38 0.83
N THR A 243 -6.79 15.66 -0.30
CA THR A 243 -7.28 14.28 -0.35
C THR A 243 -6.50 13.37 0.59
N ALA A 244 -5.16 13.49 0.66
CA ALA A 244 -4.37 12.71 1.62
C ALA A 244 -4.87 12.89 3.06
N SER A 245 -5.20 14.12 3.45
CA SER A 245 -5.73 14.42 4.78
C SER A 245 -7.11 13.80 5.02
N GLU A 246 -8.01 13.83 4.04
CA GLU A 246 -9.34 13.23 4.14
C GLU A 246 -9.29 11.70 4.19
N LEU A 247 -8.43 11.07 3.39
CA LEU A 247 -8.29 9.60 3.38
C LEU A 247 -7.79 9.04 4.73
N THR A 248 -7.15 9.86 5.57
CA THR A 248 -6.75 9.41 6.91
C THR A 248 -7.94 8.97 7.77
N HIS A 249 -9.15 9.51 7.56
CA HIS A 249 -10.33 9.12 8.32
C HIS A 249 -10.73 7.66 8.08
N GLY A 250 -10.41 7.10 6.90
CA GLY A 250 -10.63 5.69 6.57
C GLY A 250 -9.58 4.73 7.12
N LEU A 251 -8.61 5.20 7.91
CA LEU A 251 -7.51 4.39 8.47
C LEU A 251 -7.70 4.01 9.94
N LEU A 252 -8.91 4.14 10.49
CA LEU A 252 -9.19 3.76 11.88
C LEU A 252 -8.76 2.33 12.21
N SER A 253 -8.99 1.38 11.29
CA SER A 253 -8.63 -0.04 11.45
C SER A 253 -7.14 -0.33 11.18
N TYR A 254 -6.35 0.66 10.75
CA TYR A 254 -4.93 0.45 10.44
C TYR A 254 -4.11 0.22 11.72
N SER A 255 -4.51 0.85 12.82
CA SER A 255 -3.80 0.79 14.09
C SER A 255 -4.76 0.51 15.24
N GLU A 256 -4.33 -0.29 16.22
CA GLU A 256 -5.06 -0.49 17.48
C GLU A 256 -5.28 0.83 18.25
N ARG A 257 -4.51 1.88 17.93
CA ARG A 257 -4.67 3.23 18.47
C ARG A 257 -5.88 3.98 17.89
N GLY A 258 -6.50 3.48 16.82
CA GLY A 258 -7.71 4.03 16.21
C GLY A 258 -7.58 5.51 15.86
N ILE A 259 -8.46 6.35 16.42
CA ILE A 259 -8.50 7.78 16.14
C ILE A 259 -7.20 8.53 16.50
N ALA A 260 -6.46 8.07 17.51
CA ALA A 260 -5.20 8.71 17.88
C ALA A 260 -4.16 8.57 16.76
N TYR A 261 -4.14 7.43 16.07
CA TYR A 261 -3.31 7.21 14.90
C TYR A 261 -3.68 8.16 13.75
N VAL A 262 -4.97 8.28 13.46
CA VAL A 262 -5.48 9.20 12.43
C VAL A 262 -5.05 10.65 12.72
N ASN A 263 -5.14 11.08 13.98
CA ASN A 263 -4.72 12.41 14.39
C ASN A 263 -3.21 12.65 14.22
N ASP A 264 -2.39 11.64 14.51
CA ASP A 264 -0.94 11.70 14.28
C ASP A 264 -0.62 11.88 12.79
N LEU A 265 -1.23 11.06 11.92
CA LEU A 265 -1.02 11.18 10.47
C LEU A 265 -1.41 12.57 9.96
N ARG A 266 -2.57 13.10 10.37
CA ARG A 266 -3.00 14.45 9.99
C ARG A 266 -2.03 15.52 10.51
N SER A 267 -1.50 15.35 11.72
CA SER A 267 -0.49 16.25 12.28
C SER A 267 0.80 16.21 11.48
N MET A 268 1.27 15.02 11.11
CA MET A 268 2.47 14.83 10.29
C MET A 268 2.31 15.42 8.89
N ILE A 269 1.15 15.23 8.24
CA ILE A 269 0.84 15.85 6.93
C ILE A 269 0.95 17.38 7.06
N ARG A 270 0.34 17.99 8.09
CA ARG A 270 0.44 19.46 8.27
C ARG A 270 1.87 19.91 8.57
N HIS A 271 2.57 19.23 9.47
CA HIS A 271 3.91 19.63 9.92
C HIS A 271 4.96 19.51 8.81
N ASN A 272 4.80 18.53 7.91
CA ASN A 272 5.71 18.30 6.79
C ASN A 272 5.26 19.02 5.50
N ASN A 273 4.44 20.08 5.59
CA ASN A 273 3.91 20.80 4.43
C ASN A 273 4.98 21.26 3.42
N ALA A 274 6.17 21.64 3.91
CA ALA A 274 7.28 22.07 3.06
C ALA A 274 7.80 21.00 2.08
N TYR A 275 7.41 19.74 2.27
CA TYR A 275 7.81 18.63 1.39
C TYR A 275 6.73 18.27 0.36
N TRP A 276 5.52 18.83 0.42
CA TRP A 276 4.44 18.45 -0.50
C TRP A 276 4.34 19.32 -1.75
N THR A 277 4.93 20.51 -1.70
CA THR A 277 4.83 21.54 -2.74
C THR A 277 6.07 21.62 -3.61
N GLN A 278 6.78 20.50 -3.80
CA GLN A 278 8.01 20.44 -4.60
C GLN A 278 7.72 20.23 -6.08
#